data_AF-A0AAU5MK64-F1
#
_entry.id   AF-A0AAU5MK64-F1
#
_cell.length_a   1.000
_cell.length_b   1.000
_cell.length_c   1.000
_cell.angle_alpha   90.00
_cell.angle_beta   90.00
_cell.angle_gamma   90.00
#
_symmetry.space_group_name_H-M   'P 1'
#
loop_
_entity.id
_entity.type
_entity.pdbx_description
1 polymer ?
#
loop_
_entity_poly.entity_id
_entity_poly.type
_entity_poly.pdbx_seq_one_letter_code
_entity_poly.pdbx_strand_id
1 'polypeptide(L)'
;MNSTLTGAVALYLAQVRAELNDLPPGELEDVLQDVSGHLTEVAAEFGAEPTFADLQQRLGTPAQYANELRTAAGYPARTAPVSQDGLDAGWKALRWGLISAIAGPFFIAVGIFAWARDETAFFGLLGLGILFVAAFLGVQALRGHDPRIVLDTPRGARGAAAIRGWIDQIPPNVRHELVTIGQPVWWVVRGVIGAGGFFALFGAASVTVVGAIAGAAVSIWIGRKTQQDRRWLWYVVPLNVVAAIAVPSFLAAAYVGASFGFLNDYNDYRGSSSHYDPPSDGLRLNGTSITNIYPFDAQGKQVPVRLYDQDGNPISLDQQDCATNYGTQSRDTTGNLFPQAVVVPDENGNVGPDNCKDTTKAPFVPPPAPATHTTPPPSATPTPAPTPAKTPTVKPSKPAASSTGKPGAPLTVEPSR
;
A
#
# COMPACT_ATOMS: atom_id res chain seq x y z
N MET A 1 11.86 38.00 63.43
CA MET A 1 10.78 38.93 63.84
C MET A 1 9.84 39.02 62.65
N ASN A 2 8.61 38.50 62.77
CA ASN A 2 7.62 38.55 61.69
C ASN A 2 6.97 39.94 61.69
N SER A 3 7.48 40.82 60.83
CA SER A 3 6.82 42.09 60.54
C SER A 3 5.49 41.79 59.86
N THR A 4 4.38 42.12 60.52
CA THR A 4 3.04 42.09 59.91
C THR A 4 3.02 43.07 58.74
N LEU A 5 2.97 42.54 57.50
CA LEU A 5 2.75 43.32 56.28
C LEU A 5 1.41 44.07 56.40
N THR A 6 1.42 45.40 56.45
CA THR A 6 0.21 46.23 56.57
C THR A 6 -0.37 46.60 55.20
N GLY A 7 -1.70 46.68 55.16
CA GLY A 7 -2.55 47.26 54.09
C GLY A 7 -2.00 47.21 52.66
N ALA A 8 -1.42 48.33 52.22
CA ALA A 8 -0.96 48.53 50.85
C ALA A 8 0.22 47.63 50.46
N VAL A 9 1.13 47.36 51.38
CA VAL A 9 2.31 46.51 51.15
C VAL A 9 1.86 45.05 50.93
N ALA A 10 0.91 44.58 51.73
CA ALA A 10 0.32 43.26 51.56
C ALA A 10 -0.41 43.12 50.20
N LEU A 11 -1.14 44.16 49.77
CA LEU A 11 -1.82 44.19 48.47
C LEU A 11 -0.83 44.19 47.29
N TYR A 12 0.24 44.97 47.39
CA TYR A 12 1.29 45.00 46.36
C TYR A 12 2.00 43.64 46.27
N LEU A 13 2.42 43.07 47.40
CA LEU A 13 3.04 41.74 47.47
C LEU A 13 2.10 40.65 46.92
N ALA A 14 0.79 40.72 47.20
CA ALA A 14 -0.18 39.77 46.67
C ALA A 14 -0.29 39.85 45.14
N GLN A 15 -0.23 41.06 44.56
CA GLN A 15 -0.21 41.23 43.11
C GLN A 15 1.12 40.76 42.49
N VAL A 16 2.27 41.02 43.13
CA VAL A 16 3.57 40.47 42.70
C VAL A 16 3.57 38.94 42.75
N ARG A 17 3.01 38.33 43.80
CA ARG A 17 2.82 36.87 43.90
C ARG A 17 1.94 36.35 42.77
N ALA A 18 0.84 37.04 42.45
CA ALA A 18 -0.03 36.65 41.34
C ALA A 18 0.70 36.76 39.98
N GLU A 19 1.62 37.70 39.84
CA GLU A 19 2.47 37.83 38.67
C GLU A 19 3.51 36.73 38.58
N LEU A 20 4.10 36.28 39.69
CA LEU A 20 5.17 35.27 39.77
C LEU A 20 4.67 33.82 39.94
N ASN A 21 3.37 33.57 39.87
CA ASN A 21 2.75 32.28 40.19
C ASN A 21 3.07 31.11 39.23
N ASP A 22 3.80 31.37 38.16
CA ASP A 22 4.30 30.40 37.20
C ASP A 22 5.63 29.75 37.62
N LEU A 23 6.30 30.30 38.64
CA LEU A 23 7.54 29.75 39.20
C LEU A 23 7.29 28.49 40.05
N PRO A 24 8.27 27.59 40.17
CA PRO A 24 8.21 26.46 41.11
C PRO A 24 7.87 26.92 42.53
N PRO A 25 7.02 26.19 43.29
CA PRO A 25 6.55 26.65 44.59
C PRO A 25 7.67 27.00 45.59
N GLY A 26 8.77 26.22 45.59
CA GLY A 26 9.93 26.49 46.44
C GLY A 26 10.64 27.79 46.09
N GLU A 27 10.92 28.01 44.81
CA GLU A 27 11.57 29.25 44.34
C GLU A 27 10.67 30.48 44.54
N LEU A 28 9.36 30.32 44.34
CA LEU A 28 8.40 31.39 44.54
C LEU A 28 8.37 31.84 46.02
N GLU A 29 8.41 30.90 46.96
CA GLU A 29 8.43 31.22 48.39
C GLU A 29 9.71 31.95 48.79
N ASP A 30 10.87 31.48 48.32
CA ASP A 30 12.16 32.12 48.57
C ASP A 30 12.20 33.55 48.03
N VAL A 31 11.78 33.74 46.77
CA VAL A 31 11.73 35.05 46.12
C VAL A 31 10.75 35.99 46.83
N LEU A 32 9.58 35.51 47.25
CA LEU A 32 8.60 36.33 47.95
C LEU A 32 9.04 36.70 49.36
N GLN A 33 9.81 35.84 50.03
CA GLN A 33 10.42 36.16 51.32
C GLN A 33 11.38 37.35 51.18
N ASP A 34 12.27 37.33 50.19
CA ASP A 34 13.22 38.42 49.92
C ASP A 34 12.50 39.73 49.53
N VAL A 35 11.50 39.63 48.63
CA VAL A 35 10.69 40.79 48.22
C VAL A 35 9.92 41.37 49.41
N SER A 36 9.37 40.54 50.29
CA SER A 36 8.65 41.03 51.46
C SER A 36 9.54 41.86 52.38
N GLY A 37 10.80 41.46 52.57
CA GLY A 37 11.80 42.21 53.32
C GLY A 37 12.07 43.57 52.67
N HIS A 38 12.39 43.58 51.38
CA HIS A 38 12.66 44.81 50.64
C HIS A 38 11.45 45.78 50.64
N LEU A 39 10.24 45.26 50.49
CA LEU A 39 9.03 46.08 50.53
C LEU A 39 8.80 46.72 51.91
N THR A 40 9.19 46.05 53.02
CA THR A 40 9.11 46.65 54.35
C THR A 40 10.15 47.77 54.56
N GLU A 41 11.34 47.63 53.99
CA GLU A 41 12.36 48.69 54.00
C GLU A 41 11.89 49.91 53.20
N VAL A 42 11.39 49.68 51.98
CA VAL A 42 10.86 50.74 51.12
C VAL A 42 9.66 51.42 51.79
N ALA A 43 8.78 50.67 52.45
CA ALA A 43 7.65 51.26 53.17
C ALA A 43 8.09 52.14 54.35
N ALA A 44 9.20 51.81 55.02
CA ALA A 44 9.74 52.61 56.11
C ALA A 44 10.42 53.92 55.64
N GLU A 45 10.78 54.06 54.37
CA GLU A 45 11.25 55.33 53.79
C GLU A 45 10.13 56.37 53.70
N PHE A 46 8.87 55.94 53.67
CA PHE A 46 7.73 56.84 53.68
C PHE A 46 7.49 57.36 55.11
N GLY A 47 7.36 58.69 55.27
CA GLY A 47 7.11 59.31 56.57
C GLY A 47 5.76 58.98 57.21
N ALA A 48 4.87 58.28 56.49
CA ALA A 48 3.59 57.75 56.93
C ALA A 48 3.31 56.43 56.18
N GLU A 49 2.28 55.68 56.58
CA GLU A 49 1.91 54.44 55.86
C GLU A 49 1.63 54.74 54.37
N PRO A 50 2.38 54.13 53.43
CA PRO A 50 2.23 54.41 52.01
C PRO A 50 0.92 53.84 51.48
N THR A 51 0.29 54.54 50.55
CA THR A 51 -0.82 53.99 49.78
C THR A 51 -0.32 53.10 48.65
N PHE A 52 -1.22 52.31 48.05
CA PHE A 52 -0.88 51.47 46.90
C PHE A 52 -0.38 52.28 45.69
N ALA A 53 -0.89 53.50 45.50
CA ALA A 53 -0.44 54.40 44.44
C ALA A 53 0.98 54.92 44.69
N ASP A 54 1.33 55.23 45.94
CA ASP A 54 2.69 55.68 46.31
C ASP A 54 3.73 54.60 46.04
N LEU A 55 3.40 53.34 46.37
CA LEU A 55 4.24 52.18 46.03
C LEU A 55 4.38 52.01 44.52
N GLN A 56 3.30 52.15 43.74
CA GLN A 56 3.37 52.08 42.28
C GLN A 56 4.21 53.21 41.66
N GLN A 57 4.18 54.40 42.24
CA GLN A 57 4.99 55.52 41.77
C GLN A 57 6.49 55.30 42.02
N ARG A 58 6.83 54.65 43.13
CA ARG A 58 8.22 54.37 43.52
C ARG A 58 8.81 53.13 42.85
N LEU A 59 8.05 52.03 42.82
CA LEU A 59 8.50 50.70 42.37
C LEU A 59 7.98 50.30 40.99
N GLY A 60 7.08 51.09 40.41
CA GLY A 60 6.33 50.71 39.20
C GLY A 60 5.12 49.84 39.51
N THR A 61 4.37 49.45 38.46
CA THR A 61 3.26 48.51 38.62
C THR A 61 3.78 47.14 39.09
N PRO A 62 3.01 46.35 39.86
CA PRO A 62 3.43 45.01 40.30
C PRO A 62 3.90 44.10 39.16
N ALA A 63 3.30 44.23 37.96
CA ALA A 63 3.73 43.50 36.77
C ALA A 63 5.10 43.96 36.24
N GLN A 64 5.40 45.26 36.26
CA GLN A 64 6.72 45.78 35.91
C GLN A 64 7.77 45.34 36.92
N TYR A 65 7.48 45.49 38.21
CA TYR A 65 8.38 45.07 39.29
C TYR A 65 8.67 43.57 39.21
N ALA A 66 7.65 42.72 39.01
CA ALA A 66 7.84 41.28 38.84
C ALA A 66 8.66 40.92 37.58
N ASN A 67 8.56 41.71 36.50
CA ASN A 67 9.35 41.49 35.28
C ASN A 67 10.82 41.89 35.47
N GLU A 68 11.08 42.98 36.18
CA GLU A 68 12.44 43.35 36.60
C GLU A 68 13.05 42.28 37.51
N LEU A 69 12.27 41.78 38.47
CA LEU A 69 12.69 40.70 39.36
C LEU A 69 13.06 39.42 38.59
N ARG A 70 12.25 39.04 37.60
CA ARG A 70 12.56 37.92 36.70
C ARG A 70 13.84 38.15 35.92
N THR A 71 14.01 39.34 35.35
CA THR A 71 15.19 39.69 34.57
C THR A 71 16.45 39.64 35.43
N ALA A 72 16.39 40.14 36.67
CA ALA A 72 17.49 40.11 37.62
C ALA A 72 17.85 38.69 38.06
N ALA A 73 16.85 37.83 38.28
CA ALA A 73 17.04 36.43 38.67
C ALA A 73 17.32 35.48 37.49
N GLY A 74 17.33 35.99 36.25
CA GLY A 74 17.54 35.18 35.04
C GLY A 74 16.36 34.28 34.67
N TYR A 75 15.16 34.54 35.21
CA TYR A 75 13.94 33.82 34.85
C TYR A 75 13.42 34.24 33.47
N PRO A 76 12.82 33.31 32.71
CA PRO A 76 12.18 33.64 31.44
C PRO A 76 11.00 34.59 31.64
N ALA A 77 10.71 35.41 30.62
CA ALA A 77 9.56 36.29 30.64
C ALA A 77 8.26 35.48 30.84
N ARG A 78 7.32 36.05 31.61
CA ARG A 78 6.02 35.42 31.85
C ARG A 78 5.33 35.17 30.51
N THR A 79 4.87 33.94 30.30
CA THR A 79 4.02 33.66 29.13
C THR A 79 2.67 34.31 29.38
N ALA A 80 2.32 35.34 28.59
CA ALA A 80 1.03 36.01 28.75
C ALA A 80 -0.11 34.98 28.65
N PRO A 81 -1.14 35.07 29.51
CA PRO A 81 -2.28 34.17 29.43
C PRO A 81 -2.91 34.30 28.05
N VAL A 82 -3.14 33.16 27.40
CA VAL A 82 -3.72 33.10 26.07
C VAL A 82 -5.11 33.74 26.10
N SER A 83 -5.39 34.67 25.18
CA SER A 83 -6.70 35.31 25.09
C SER A 83 -7.80 34.28 24.82
N GLN A 84 -9.01 34.52 25.34
CA GLN A 84 -10.16 33.64 25.07
C GLN A 84 -10.42 33.50 23.56
N ASP A 85 -10.28 34.59 22.81
CA ASP A 85 -10.36 34.58 21.34
C ASP A 85 -9.32 33.65 20.69
N GLY A 86 -8.10 33.63 21.22
CA GLY A 86 -7.03 32.74 20.76
C GLY A 86 -7.32 31.28 21.07
N LEU A 87 -7.85 30.98 22.25
CA LEU A 87 -8.27 29.62 22.63
C LEU A 87 -9.42 29.12 21.75
N ASP A 88 -10.40 29.98 21.45
CA ASP A 88 -11.51 29.65 20.54
C ASP A 88 -11.04 29.41 19.11
N ALA A 89 -10.12 30.24 18.61
CA ALA A 89 -9.47 30.04 17.32
C ALA A 89 -8.69 28.71 17.28
N GLY A 90 -7.89 28.44 18.31
CA GLY A 90 -7.14 27.18 18.46
C GLY A 90 -8.05 25.96 18.51
N TRP A 91 -9.18 26.04 19.22
CA TRP A 91 -10.15 24.97 19.31
C TRP A 91 -10.82 24.68 17.94
N LYS A 92 -11.24 25.72 17.22
CA LYS A 92 -11.81 25.58 15.87
C LYS A 92 -10.80 24.99 14.89
N ALA A 93 -9.56 25.48 14.92
CA ALA A 93 -8.48 24.95 14.11
C ALA A 93 -8.26 23.46 14.41
N LEU A 94 -8.12 23.08 15.68
CA LEU A 94 -7.89 21.68 16.09
C LEU A 94 -8.96 20.72 15.54
N ARG A 95 -10.24 21.12 15.57
CA ARG A 95 -11.32 20.29 15.02
C ARG A 95 -11.14 20.01 13.54
N TRP A 96 -10.83 21.04 12.75
CA TRP A 96 -10.57 20.88 11.31
C TRP A 96 -9.32 20.07 11.02
N GLY A 97 -8.27 20.21 11.84
CA GLY A 97 -7.05 19.40 11.72
C GLY A 97 -7.28 17.93 12.04
N LEU A 98 -8.18 17.64 12.98
CA LEU A 98 -8.58 16.27 13.29
C LEU A 98 -9.43 15.66 12.17
N ILE A 99 -10.32 16.44 11.55
CA ILE A 99 -11.07 16.01 10.37
C ILE A 99 -10.12 15.72 9.20
N SER A 100 -9.15 16.60 8.93
CA SER A 100 -8.19 16.40 7.83
C SER A 100 -7.30 15.18 8.06
N ALA A 101 -6.90 14.89 9.31
CA ALA A 101 -6.04 13.77 9.66
C ALA A 101 -6.75 12.42 9.77
N ILE A 102 -8.08 12.38 9.83
CA ILE A 102 -8.86 11.15 9.98
C ILE A 102 -9.71 10.87 8.74
N ALA A 103 -10.64 11.77 8.41
CA ALA A 103 -11.63 11.51 7.37
C ALA A 103 -11.00 11.44 5.97
N GLY A 104 -10.09 12.36 5.64
CA GLY A 104 -9.38 12.36 4.36
C GLY A 104 -8.59 11.07 4.12
N PRO A 105 -7.64 10.71 5.02
CA PRO A 105 -6.89 9.46 4.92
C PRO A 105 -7.76 8.21 4.93
N PHE A 106 -8.88 8.20 5.66
CA PHE A 106 -9.83 7.09 5.64
C PHE A 106 -10.40 6.84 4.24
N PHE A 107 -10.92 7.86 3.57
CA PHE A 107 -11.45 7.71 2.22
C PHE A 107 -10.36 7.35 1.19
N ILE A 108 -9.15 7.90 1.35
CA ILE A 108 -8.02 7.52 0.49
C ILE A 108 -7.67 6.04 0.71
N ALA A 109 -7.61 5.57 1.95
CA ALA A 109 -7.36 4.16 2.26
C ALA A 109 -8.45 3.26 1.67
N VAL A 110 -9.73 3.62 1.85
CA VAL A 110 -10.85 2.90 1.20
C VAL A 110 -10.65 2.86 -0.31
N GLY A 111 -10.30 3.98 -0.94
CA GLY A 111 -10.01 4.03 -2.37
C GLY A 111 -8.85 3.11 -2.77
N ILE A 112 -7.77 3.05 -2.01
CA ILE A 112 -6.63 2.16 -2.28
C ILE A 112 -7.03 0.68 -2.16
N PHE A 113 -7.88 0.34 -1.20
CA PHE A 113 -8.26 -1.05 -0.90
C PHE A 113 -9.59 -1.51 -1.50
N ALA A 114 -10.29 -0.68 -2.27
CA ALA A 114 -11.57 -1.02 -2.89
C ALA A 114 -11.43 -1.99 -4.09
N TRP A 115 -10.22 -2.21 -4.61
CA TRP A 115 -9.91 -3.12 -5.75
C TRP A 115 -10.67 -2.86 -7.08
N ALA A 116 -11.55 -1.85 -7.17
CA ALA A 116 -12.24 -1.41 -8.40
C ALA A 116 -11.79 0.01 -8.82
N ARG A 117 -11.43 0.21 -10.11
CA ARG A 117 -10.87 1.50 -10.59
C ARG A 117 -11.81 2.68 -10.36
N ASP A 118 -13.10 2.53 -10.67
CA ASP A 118 -14.08 3.63 -10.55
C ASP A 118 -14.25 4.07 -9.09
N GLU A 119 -14.24 3.12 -8.16
CA GLU A 119 -14.31 3.40 -6.73
C GLU A 119 -13.01 4.04 -6.22
N THR A 120 -11.84 3.60 -6.71
CA THR A 120 -10.54 4.17 -6.31
C THR A 120 -10.44 5.66 -6.64
N ALA A 121 -10.87 6.07 -7.84
CA ALA A 121 -10.81 7.46 -8.27
C ALA A 121 -11.78 8.34 -7.48
N PHE A 122 -13.02 7.87 -7.29
CA PHE A 122 -14.04 8.59 -6.52
C PHE A 122 -13.62 8.81 -5.07
N PHE A 123 -13.27 7.73 -4.35
CA PHE A 123 -12.88 7.83 -2.94
C PHE A 123 -11.53 8.53 -2.74
N GLY A 124 -10.58 8.35 -3.68
CA GLY A 124 -9.31 9.06 -3.68
C GLY A 124 -9.50 10.58 -3.80
N LEU A 125 -10.28 11.04 -4.79
CA LEU A 125 -10.58 12.47 -4.97
C LEU A 125 -11.39 13.05 -3.82
N LEU A 126 -12.40 12.32 -3.33
CA LEU A 126 -13.18 12.72 -2.16
C LEU A 126 -12.28 12.89 -0.92
N GLY A 127 -11.42 11.90 -0.67
CA GLY A 127 -10.50 11.93 0.47
C GLY A 127 -9.47 13.05 0.37
N LEU A 128 -8.90 13.30 -0.82
CA LEU A 128 -8.01 14.45 -1.05
C LEU A 128 -8.74 15.78 -0.86
N GLY A 129 -9.97 15.90 -1.37
CA GLY A 129 -10.81 17.08 -1.19
C GLY A 129 -11.06 17.37 0.29
N ILE A 130 -11.50 16.36 1.06
CA ILE A 130 -11.71 16.49 2.52
C ILE A 130 -10.41 16.89 3.22
N LEU A 131 -9.29 16.25 2.88
CA LEU A 131 -7.99 16.51 3.48
C LEU A 131 -7.56 17.96 3.29
N PHE A 132 -7.54 18.45 2.04
CA PHE A 132 -7.04 19.79 1.72
C PHE A 132 -8.01 20.90 2.15
N VAL A 133 -9.32 20.69 1.99
CA VAL A 133 -10.33 21.68 2.42
C VAL A 133 -10.34 21.80 3.93
N ALA A 134 -10.35 20.69 4.68
CA ALA A 134 -10.31 20.74 6.14
C ALA A 134 -8.98 21.34 6.65
N ALA A 135 -7.84 21.00 6.05
CA ALA A 135 -6.56 21.62 6.38
C ALA A 135 -6.58 23.15 6.15
N PHE A 136 -7.13 23.60 5.02
CA PHE A 136 -7.29 25.01 4.71
C PHE A 136 -8.20 25.75 5.70
N LEU A 137 -9.35 25.14 6.04
CA LEU A 137 -10.26 25.69 7.04
C LEU A 137 -9.62 25.75 8.43
N GLY A 138 -8.76 24.79 8.78
CA GLY A 138 -7.95 24.82 10.00
C GLY A 138 -6.99 26.01 10.03
N VAL A 139 -6.27 26.26 8.94
CA VAL A 139 -5.37 27.41 8.81
C VAL A 139 -6.14 28.73 8.84
N GLN A 140 -7.30 28.83 8.19
CA GLN A 140 -8.15 30.03 8.29
C GLN A 140 -8.69 30.25 9.71
N ALA A 141 -9.06 29.17 10.41
CA ALA A 141 -9.58 29.24 11.77
C ALA A 141 -8.57 29.80 12.77
N LEU A 142 -7.26 29.70 12.49
CA LEU A 142 -6.21 30.32 13.31
C LEU A 142 -6.25 31.86 13.29
N ARG A 143 -6.92 32.51 12.32
CA ARG A 143 -7.10 33.98 12.26
C ARG A 143 -5.80 34.79 12.41
N GLY A 144 -4.67 34.24 11.98
CA GLY A 144 -3.35 34.88 12.07
C GLY A 144 -2.54 34.56 13.33
N HIS A 145 -3.12 33.88 14.33
CA HIS A 145 -2.38 33.38 15.50
C HIS A 145 -1.33 32.33 15.11
N ASP A 146 -0.31 32.14 15.97
CA ASP A 146 0.67 31.07 15.82
C ASP A 146 -0.05 29.71 15.90
N PRO A 147 0.17 28.76 14.97
CA PRO A 147 -0.38 27.41 15.03
C PRO A 147 -0.18 26.68 16.38
N ARG A 148 0.82 27.05 17.18
CA ARG A 148 1.06 26.49 18.53
C ARG A 148 -0.09 26.74 19.49
N ILE A 149 -0.94 27.74 19.25
CA ILE A 149 -2.12 28.06 20.05
C ILE A 149 -3.05 26.85 20.31
N VAL A 150 -3.04 25.88 19.37
CA VAL A 150 -3.77 24.63 19.50
C VAL A 150 -3.33 23.83 20.72
N LEU A 151 -2.03 23.85 21.04
CA LEU A 151 -1.44 23.12 22.17
C LEU A 151 -1.82 23.72 23.51
N ASP A 152 -2.19 25.00 23.54
CA ASP A 152 -2.62 25.69 24.76
C ASP A 152 -4.09 25.39 25.10
N THR A 153 -4.83 24.77 24.18
CA THR A 153 -6.20 24.30 24.46
C THR A 153 -6.17 23.06 25.37
N PRO A 154 -7.17 22.85 26.26
CA PRO A 154 -7.20 21.70 27.17
C PRO A 154 -7.16 20.33 26.48
N ARG A 155 -7.68 20.23 25.25
CA ARG A 155 -7.64 18.98 24.47
C ARG A 155 -6.33 18.84 23.69
N GLY A 156 -5.80 19.93 23.15
CA GLY A 156 -4.48 19.94 22.51
C GLY A 156 -3.35 19.59 23.47
N ALA A 157 -3.36 20.18 24.67
CA ALA A 157 -2.39 19.88 25.73
C ALA A 157 -2.40 18.40 26.14
N ARG A 158 -3.60 17.83 26.33
CA ARG A 158 -3.76 16.40 26.65
C ARG A 158 -3.23 15.49 25.54
N GLY A 159 -3.58 15.78 24.29
CA GLY A 159 -3.07 15.01 23.14
C GLY A 159 -1.55 15.11 23.00
N ALA A 160 -1.00 16.31 23.17
CA ALA A 160 0.44 16.54 23.10
C ALA A 160 1.20 15.80 24.21
N ALA A 161 0.67 15.81 25.44
CA ALA A 161 1.26 15.07 26.56
C ALA A 161 1.25 13.55 26.30
N ALA A 162 0.16 13.01 25.78
CA ALA A 162 0.07 11.59 25.42
C ALA A 162 1.11 11.21 24.35
N ILE A 163 1.23 12.01 23.29
CA ILE A 163 2.20 11.76 22.20
C ILE A 163 3.64 11.89 22.71
N ARG A 164 3.96 12.92 23.50
CA ARG A 164 5.30 13.08 24.10
C ARG A 164 5.66 11.89 24.97
N GLY A 165 4.74 11.43 25.81
CA GLY A 165 4.94 10.25 26.65
C GLY A 165 5.22 8.96 25.85
N TRP A 166 4.66 8.82 24.64
CA TRP A 166 5.00 7.71 23.74
C TRP A 166 6.38 7.89 23.10
N ILE A 167 6.71 9.10 22.65
CA ILE A 167 8.00 9.40 22.04
C ILE A 167 9.14 9.25 23.07
N ASP A 168 8.91 9.61 24.32
CA ASP A 168 9.85 9.52 25.45
C ASP A 168 10.19 8.09 25.89
N GLN A 169 9.46 7.09 25.39
CA GLN A 169 9.85 5.68 25.53
C GLN A 169 10.97 5.28 24.57
N ILE A 170 11.21 6.04 23.50
CA ILE A 170 12.27 5.76 22.52
C ILE A 170 13.60 6.30 23.06
N PRO A 171 14.66 5.46 23.15
CA PRO A 171 15.97 5.89 23.61
C PRO A 171 16.49 7.14 22.87
N PRO A 172 17.12 8.10 23.57
CA PRO A 172 17.46 9.41 22.99
C PRO A 172 18.46 9.32 21.83
N ASN A 173 19.39 8.36 21.88
CA ASN A 173 20.33 8.07 20.78
C ASN A 173 19.60 7.60 19.52
N VAL A 174 18.66 6.67 19.67
CA VAL A 174 17.86 6.13 18.56
C VAL A 174 16.97 7.23 17.95
N ARG A 175 16.37 8.08 18.80
CA ARG A 175 15.58 9.23 18.36
C ARG A 175 16.40 10.19 17.50
N HIS A 176 17.62 10.52 17.93
CA HIS A 176 18.48 11.43 17.18
C HIS A 176 18.81 10.85 15.80
N GLU A 177 19.24 9.59 15.73
CA GLU A 177 19.56 8.92 14.46
C GLU A 177 18.34 8.83 13.51
N LEU A 178 17.17 8.45 14.03
CA LEU A 178 15.92 8.40 13.27
C LEU A 178 15.56 9.76 12.66
N VAL A 179 15.78 10.85 13.40
CA VAL A 179 15.48 12.19 12.89
C VAL A 179 16.55 12.64 11.90
N THR A 180 17.84 12.47 12.20
CA THR A 180 18.91 12.97 11.33
C THR A 180 19.01 12.22 10.01
N ILE A 181 18.83 10.90 10.03
CA ILE A 181 18.99 10.05 8.84
C ILE A 181 17.61 9.65 8.29
N GLY A 182 16.70 9.25 9.15
CA GLY A 182 15.38 8.76 8.73
C GLY A 182 14.50 9.84 8.12
N GLN A 183 14.60 11.11 8.55
CA GLN A 183 13.78 12.19 8.00
C GLN A 183 14.06 12.47 6.51
N PRO A 184 15.31 12.69 6.04
CA PRO A 184 15.57 12.90 4.61
C PRO A 184 15.28 11.65 3.78
N VAL A 185 15.58 10.45 4.29
CA VAL A 185 15.25 9.19 3.60
C VAL A 185 13.74 9.06 3.44
N TRP A 186 12.97 9.33 4.49
CA TRP A 186 11.51 9.32 4.45
C TRP A 186 10.95 10.32 3.43
N TRP A 187 11.54 11.50 3.31
CA TRP A 187 11.13 12.47 2.28
C TRP A 187 11.33 11.93 0.86
N VAL A 188 12.44 11.25 0.59
CA VAL A 188 12.67 10.64 -0.72
C VAL A 188 11.65 9.53 -0.96
N VAL A 189 11.52 8.58 -0.02
CA VAL A 189 10.63 7.43 -0.13
C VAL A 189 9.17 7.86 -0.35
N ARG A 190 8.66 8.77 0.47
CA ARG A 190 7.27 9.27 0.33
C ARG A 190 7.05 10.00 -1.00
N GLY A 191 8.06 10.73 -1.49
CA GLY A 191 7.98 11.46 -2.75
C GLY A 191 7.98 10.53 -3.96
N VAL A 192 8.88 9.54 -3.96
CA VAL A 192 8.97 8.50 -4.99
C VAL A 192 7.69 7.70 -5.08
N ILE A 193 7.21 7.18 -3.95
CA ILE A 193 6.01 6.33 -3.92
C ILE A 193 4.75 7.15 -4.19
N GLY A 194 4.64 8.35 -3.61
CA GLY A 194 3.48 9.22 -3.81
C GLY A 194 3.32 9.65 -5.27
N ALA A 195 4.36 10.24 -5.87
CA ALA A 195 4.29 10.71 -7.25
C ALA A 195 4.38 9.57 -8.27
N GLY A 196 5.24 8.58 -8.04
CA GLY A 196 5.34 7.40 -8.89
C GLY A 196 4.03 6.60 -8.92
N GLY A 197 3.45 6.34 -7.74
CA GLY A 197 2.15 5.70 -7.61
C GLY A 197 1.03 6.50 -8.28
N PHE A 198 1.03 7.83 -8.13
CA PHE A 198 0.08 8.71 -8.82
C PHE A 198 0.17 8.57 -10.35
N PHE A 199 1.34 8.76 -10.96
CA PHE A 199 1.45 8.65 -12.43
C PHE A 199 1.13 7.25 -12.95
N ALA A 200 1.43 6.22 -12.16
CA ALA A 200 1.10 4.86 -12.52
C ALA A 200 -0.42 4.57 -12.40
N LEU A 201 -1.13 5.18 -11.45
CA LEU A 201 -2.60 5.14 -11.34
C LEU A 201 -3.31 5.72 -12.57
N PHE A 202 -2.74 6.76 -13.18
CA PHE A 202 -3.32 7.46 -14.34
C PHE A 202 -2.79 6.96 -15.70
N GLY A 203 -2.17 5.76 -15.74
CA GLY A 203 -1.74 5.12 -16.99
C GLY A 203 -0.53 5.77 -17.68
N ALA A 204 0.17 6.69 -17.01
CA ALA A 204 1.28 7.45 -17.58
C ALA A 204 2.63 6.79 -17.24
N ALA A 205 2.80 5.52 -17.61
CA ALA A 205 3.96 4.69 -17.23
C ALA A 205 5.31 5.28 -17.69
N SER A 206 5.34 5.92 -18.86
CA SER A 206 6.54 6.55 -19.43
C SER A 206 7.09 7.69 -18.57
N VAL A 207 6.24 8.34 -17.78
CA VAL A 207 6.63 9.46 -16.90
C VAL A 207 6.72 9.05 -15.44
N THR A 208 6.48 7.79 -15.07
CA THR A 208 6.54 7.34 -13.66
C THR A 208 7.90 7.57 -13.03
N VAL A 209 9.00 7.30 -13.73
CA VAL A 209 10.37 7.52 -13.21
C VAL A 209 10.64 9.01 -13.03
N VAL A 210 10.27 9.82 -14.01
CA VAL A 210 10.41 11.28 -13.94
C VAL A 210 9.56 11.86 -12.82
N GLY A 211 8.32 11.38 -12.70
CA GLY A 211 7.38 11.72 -11.64
C GLY A 211 7.88 11.34 -10.27
N ALA A 212 8.49 10.17 -10.10
CA ALA A 212 9.10 9.73 -8.84
C ALA A 212 10.27 10.64 -8.43
N ILE A 213 11.15 11.00 -9.37
CA ILE A 213 12.27 11.91 -9.10
C ILE A 213 11.75 13.32 -8.76
N ALA A 214 10.81 13.84 -9.54
CA ALA A 214 10.17 15.12 -9.28
C ALA A 214 9.44 15.12 -7.92
N GLY A 215 8.74 14.04 -7.60
CA GLY A 215 8.07 13.82 -6.33
C GLY A 215 9.02 13.81 -5.15
N ALA A 216 10.19 13.17 -5.27
CA ALA A 216 11.24 13.22 -4.27
C ALA A 216 11.73 14.66 -4.04
N ALA A 217 12.00 15.40 -5.13
CA ALA A 217 12.45 16.79 -5.05
C ALA A 217 11.41 17.71 -4.39
N VAL A 218 10.14 17.60 -4.81
CA VAL A 218 9.01 18.35 -4.21
C VAL A 218 8.83 17.97 -2.74
N SER A 219 8.91 16.69 -2.42
CA SER A 219 8.78 16.18 -1.06
C SER A 219 9.88 16.70 -0.13
N ILE A 220 11.13 16.77 -0.60
CA ILE A 220 12.24 17.38 0.15
C ILE A 220 12.00 18.88 0.31
N TRP A 221 11.60 19.58 -0.76
CA TRP A 221 11.31 21.01 -0.71
C TRP A 221 10.21 21.34 0.30
N ILE A 222 9.09 20.59 0.28
CA ILE A 222 8.01 20.71 1.26
C ILE A 222 8.53 20.43 2.68
N GLY A 223 9.36 19.40 2.84
CA GLY A 223 9.97 19.05 4.13
C GLY A 223 10.86 20.16 4.71
N ARG A 224 11.55 20.92 3.87
CA ARG A 224 12.32 22.11 4.29
C ARG A 224 11.41 23.29 4.56
N LYS A 225 10.36 23.47 3.75
CA LYS A 225 9.40 24.56 3.89
C LYS A 225 8.58 24.46 5.19
N THR A 226 8.22 23.25 5.62
CA THR A 226 7.56 23.04 6.93
C THR A 226 8.44 23.40 8.13
N GLN A 227 9.76 23.34 7.99
CA GLN A 227 10.66 23.80 9.05
C GLN A 227 10.72 25.32 9.15
N GLN A 228 10.53 26.04 8.04
CA GLN A 228 10.48 27.50 8.00
C GLN A 228 9.11 28.05 8.40
N ASP A 229 8.03 27.46 7.88
CA ASP A 229 6.66 27.86 8.16
C ASP A 229 5.82 26.67 8.65
N ARG A 230 5.48 26.70 9.94
CA ARG A 230 4.69 25.66 10.60
C ARG A 230 3.25 25.58 10.11
N ARG A 231 2.73 26.58 9.39
CA ARG A 231 1.39 26.50 8.79
C ARG A 231 1.29 25.35 7.78
N TRP A 232 2.40 24.98 7.15
CA TRP A 232 2.46 23.84 6.24
C TRP A 232 2.21 22.50 6.93
N LEU A 233 2.39 22.40 8.26
CA LEU A 233 2.10 21.16 9.01
C LEU A 233 0.63 20.75 8.89
N TRP A 234 -0.29 21.70 8.71
CA TRP A 234 -1.71 21.41 8.54
C TRP A 234 -2.02 20.57 7.30
N TYR A 235 -1.18 20.67 6.27
CA TYR A 235 -1.29 19.87 5.05
C TYR A 235 -0.39 18.62 5.11
N VAL A 236 0.81 18.77 5.68
CA VAL A 236 1.81 17.68 5.66
C VAL A 236 1.50 16.58 6.67
N VAL A 237 0.93 16.92 7.83
CA VAL A 237 0.53 15.90 8.83
C VAL A 237 -0.49 14.92 8.27
N PRO A 238 -1.65 15.35 7.71
CA PRO A 238 -2.60 14.40 7.16
C PRO A 238 -2.06 13.65 5.93
N LEU A 239 -1.24 14.30 5.10
CA LEU A 239 -0.52 13.60 4.01
C LEU A 239 0.46 12.54 4.54
N ASN A 240 1.11 12.78 5.68
CA ASN A 240 1.95 11.77 6.32
C ASN A 240 1.14 10.60 6.89
N VAL A 241 -0.10 10.82 7.33
CA VAL A 241 -1.01 9.72 7.74
C VAL A 241 -1.30 8.82 6.53
N VAL A 242 -1.61 9.42 5.38
CA VAL A 242 -1.78 8.67 4.12
C VAL A 242 -0.49 7.92 3.76
N ALA A 243 0.65 8.62 3.77
CA ALA A 243 1.93 8.03 3.39
C ALA A 243 2.34 6.89 4.33
N ALA A 244 2.07 6.98 5.63
CA ALA A 244 2.35 5.92 6.61
C ALA A 244 1.58 4.63 6.33
N ILE A 245 0.45 4.69 5.61
CA ILE A 245 -0.33 3.53 5.19
C ILE A 245 0.09 3.10 3.78
N ALA A 246 0.15 4.04 2.84
CA ALA A 246 0.39 3.77 1.43
C ALA A 246 1.81 3.27 1.16
N VAL A 247 2.83 3.84 1.82
CA VAL A 247 4.25 3.46 1.59
C VAL A 247 4.52 2.00 1.99
N PRO A 248 4.19 1.54 3.22
CA PRO A 248 4.38 0.13 3.58
C PRO A 248 3.54 -0.82 2.72
N SER A 249 2.30 -0.44 2.40
CA SER A 249 1.43 -1.25 1.53
C SER A 249 2.06 -1.44 0.16
N PHE A 250 2.58 -0.35 -0.43
CA PHE A 250 3.27 -0.38 -1.72
C PHE A 250 4.53 -1.26 -1.70
N LEU A 251 5.37 -1.08 -0.68
CA LEU A 251 6.59 -1.88 -0.51
C LEU A 251 6.28 -3.37 -0.30
N ALA A 252 5.25 -3.70 0.49
CA ALA A 252 4.84 -5.08 0.72
C ALA A 252 4.30 -5.75 -0.56
N ALA A 253 3.48 -5.04 -1.33
CA ALA A 253 2.99 -5.56 -2.61
C ALA A 253 4.13 -5.78 -3.61
N ALA A 254 5.06 -4.83 -3.71
CA ALA A 254 6.25 -4.96 -4.54
C ALA A 254 7.12 -6.16 -4.15
N TYR A 255 7.27 -6.43 -2.85
CA TYR A 255 8.03 -7.58 -2.35
C TYR A 255 7.41 -8.93 -2.71
N VAL A 256 6.07 -9.03 -2.66
CA VAL A 256 5.34 -10.28 -2.95
C VAL A 256 5.10 -10.48 -4.46
N GLY A 257 5.54 -9.54 -5.30
CA GLY A 257 5.25 -9.56 -6.74
C GLY A 257 3.78 -9.34 -7.05
N ALA A 258 3.01 -8.81 -6.09
CA ALA A 258 1.61 -8.49 -6.26
C ALA A 258 1.48 -7.17 -7.02
N SER A 259 0.84 -7.22 -8.19
CA SER A 259 0.42 -6.03 -8.90
C SER A 259 -0.78 -5.42 -8.17
N PHE A 260 -0.73 -4.13 -7.85
CA PHE A 260 -1.95 -3.43 -7.51
C PHE A 260 -2.88 -3.44 -8.73
N GLY A 261 -4.17 -3.74 -8.57
CA GLY A 261 -5.11 -3.83 -9.70
C GLY A 261 -5.16 -2.61 -10.62
N PHE A 262 -4.73 -1.45 -10.13
CA PHE A 262 -4.59 -0.20 -10.91
C PHE A 262 -3.26 -0.05 -11.66
N LEU A 263 -2.22 -0.83 -11.34
CA LEU A 263 -0.94 -0.87 -12.05
C LEU A 263 -0.91 -1.92 -13.17
N ASN A 264 -1.99 -2.68 -13.38
CA ASN A 264 -2.01 -3.78 -14.36
C ASN A 264 -1.84 -3.33 -15.83
N ASP A 265 -1.98 -2.04 -16.15
CA ASP A 265 -1.60 -1.48 -17.46
C ASP A 265 -0.09 -1.41 -17.70
N TYR A 266 0.74 -1.72 -16.68
CA TYR A 266 2.20 -1.72 -16.81
C TYR A 266 2.70 -2.67 -17.91
N ASN A 267 1.90 -3.67 -18.29
CA ASN A 267 2.27 -4.65 -19.31
C ASN A 267 1.89 -4.26 -20.74
N ASP A 268 1.14 -3.18 -20.98
CA ASP A 268 0.65 -2.86 -22.33
C ASP A 268 1.56 -1.89 -23.13
N TYR A 269 2.54 -1.25 -22.46
CA TYR A 269 3.48 -0.31 -23.11
C TYR A 269 4.95 -0.74 -23.07
N ARG A 270 5.25 -1.94 -22.53
CA ARG A 270 6.59 -2.52 -22.65
C ARG A 270 6.62 -3.33 -23.94
N GLY A 271 7.25 -2.76 -24.97
CA GLY A 271 7.58 -3.48 -26.19
C GLY A 271 8.05 -4.89 -25.85
N SER A 272 7.44 -5.86 -26.52
CA SER A 272 7.70 -7.30 -26.43
C SER A 272 9.20 -7.59 -26.30
N SER A 273 9.66 -7.64 -25.06
CA SER A 273 10.81 -8.41 -24.62
C SER A 273 10.26 -9.40 -23.62
N SER A 274 9.33 -10.21 -24.14
CA SER A 274 9.04 -11.51 -23.59
C SER A 274 10.38 -12.20 -23.39
N HIS A 275 10.82 -12.28 -22.14
CA HIS A 275 11.37 -13.56 -21.70
C HIS A 275 10.23 -14.54 -21.96
N TYR A 276 10.30 -15.17 -23.13
CA TYR A 276 9.37 -16.18 -23.56
C TYR A 276 9.67 -17.37 -22.64
N ASP A 277 9.06 -17.37 -21.45
CA ASP A 277 8.70 -18.62 -20.81
C ASP A 277 7.60 -19.18 -21.71
N PRO A 278 7.90 -20.20 -22.55
CA PRO A 278 6.86 -20.79 -23.34
C PRO A 278 5.85 -21.42 -22.37
N PRO A 279 4.54 -21.32 -22.65
CA PRO A 279 3.58 -22.20 -22.01
C PRO A 279 4.14 -23.64 -22.06
N SER A 280 4.26 -24.28 -20.91
CA SER A 280 4.72 -25.68 -20.81
C SER A 280 3.74 -26.65 -21.47
N ASP A 281 2.52 -26.18 -21.75
CA ASP A 281 1.43 -26.93 -22.33
C ASP A 281 1.32 -26.65 -23.83
N GLY A 282 1.45 -27.69 -24.65
CA GLY A 282 1.29 -27.63 -26.11
C GLY A 282 2.10 -28.68 -26.86
N LEU A 283 1.61 -29.10 -28.04
CA LEU A 283 2.31 -30.05 -28.88
C LEU A 283 3.52 -29.38 -29.55
N ARG A 284 4.73 -29.92 -29.33
CA ARG A 284 5.98 -29.42 -29.93
C ARG A 284 6.68 -30.50 -30.72
N LEU A 285 7.25 -30.13 -31.86
CA LEU A 285 8.08 -30.99 -32.68
C LEU A 285 9.40 -30.27 -33.02
N ASN A 286 10.53 -30.86 -32.60
CA ASN A 286 11.87 -30.30 -32.80
C ASN A 286 12.04 -28.86 -32.28
N GLY A 287 11.38 -28.52 -31.17
CA GLY A 287 11.40 -27.18 -30.57
C GLY A 287 10.40 -26.19 -31.17
N THR A 288 9.72 -26.54 -32.26
CA THR A 288 8.68 -25.72 -32.89
C THR A 288 7.30 -26.09 -32.34
N SER A 289 6.49 -25.08 -31.97
CA SER A 289 5.12 -25.30 -31.53
C SER A 289 4.23 -25.66 -32.72
N ILE A 290 3.43 -26.72 -32.58
CA ILE A 290 2.45 -27.13 -33.57
C ILE A 290 1.11 -26.45 -33.21
N THR A 291 0.61 -25.62 -34.12
CA THR A 291 -0.67 -24.90 -33.93
C THR A 291 -1.82 -25.52 -34.71
N ASN A 292 -1.54 -26.32 -35.75
CA ASN A 292 -2.55 -27.07 -36.50
C ASN A 292 -1.93 -28.32 -37.13
N ILE A 293 -2.76 -29.32 -37.44
CA ILE A 293 -2.34 -30.58 -38.07
C ILE A 293 -3.24 -30.83 -39.27
N TYR A 294 -2.65 -31.04 -40.45
CA TYR A 294 -3.38 -31.34 -41.69
C TYR A 294 -3.20 -32.82 -42.07
N PRO A 295 -4.12 -33.71 -41.65
CA PRO A 295 -4.14 -35.12 -42.04
C PRO A 295 -4.47 -35.33 -43.53
N PHE A 296 -3.72 -36.21 -44.20
CA PHE A 296 -3.96 -36.68 -45.56
C PHE A 296 -3.98 -38.20 -45.62
N ASP A 297 -4.82 -38.77 -46.49
CA ASP A 297 -4.83 -40.19 -46.80
C ASP A 297 -3.66 -40.61 -47.71
N ALA A 298 -3.55 -41.91 -47.98
CA ALA A 298 -2.48 -42.47 -48.82
C ALA A 298 -2.50 -41.95 -50.27
N GLN A 299 -3.62 -41.41 -50.73
CA GLN A 299 -3.80 -40.82 -52.05
C GLN A 299 -3.50 -39.31 -52.07
N GLY A 300 -3.11 -38.73 -50.92
CA GLY A 300 -2.82 -37.31 -50.77
C GLY A 300 -4.08 -36.44 -50.65
N LYS A 301 -5.24 -37.02 -50.35
CA LYS A 301 -6.48 -36.28 -50.10
C LYS A 301 -6.63 -36.00 -48.61
N GLN A 302 -6.97 -34.76 -48.27
CA GLN A 302 -7.14 -34.33 -46.88
C GLN A 302 -8.36 -35.02 -46.23
N VAL A 303 -8.21 -35.51 -44.99
CA VAL A 303 -9.26 -36.28 -44.28
C VAL A 303 -9.44 -35.80 -42.84
N PRO A 304 -10.65 -35.59 -42.33
CA PRO A 304 -10.84 -35.18 -40.93
C PRO A 304 -10.54 -36.34 -39.97
N VAL A 305 -9.76 -36.09 -38.91
CA VAL A 305 -9.38 -37.11 -37.90
C VAL A 305 -9.43 -36.56 -36.48
N ARG A 306 -9.58 -37.44 -35.49
CA ARG A 306 -9.32 -37.12 -34.08
C ARG A 306 -8.02 -37.77 -33.65
N LEU A 307 -7.18 -37.03 -32.93
CA LEU A 307 -5.89 -37.52 -32.46
C LEU A 307 -5.91 -37.75 -30.95
N TYR A 308 -5.26 -38.84 -30.55
CA TYR A 308 -5.10 -39.26 -29.17
C TYR A 308 -3.64 -39.70 -28.95
N ASP A 309 -3.14 -39.59 -27.73
CA ASP A 309 -1.81 -40.07 -27.35
C ASP A 309 -1.81 -41.60 -27.09
N GLN A 310 -0.65 -42.15 -26.70
CA GLN A 310 -0.50 -43.58 -26.41
C GLN A 310 -1.35 -44.07 -25.22
N ASP A 311 -1.77 -43.16 -24.34
CA ASP A 311 -2.54 -43.43 -23.13
C ASP A 311 -4.06 -43.22 -23.37
N GLY A 312 -4.43 -42.77 -24.59
CA GLY A 312 -5.81 -42.52 -24.99
C GLY A 312 -6.32 -41.12 -24.63
N ASN A 313 -5.46 -40.20 -24.20
CA ASN A 313 -5.85 -38.81 -23.95
C ASN A 313 -5.97 -38.05 -25.28
N PRO A 314 -6.98 -37.18 -25.46
CA PRO A 314 -7.13 -36.40 -26.68
C PRO A 314 -5.99 -35.40 -26.83
N ILE A 315 -5.39 -35.35 -28.02
CA ILE A 315 -4.42 -34.31 -28.38
C ILE A 315 -5.23 -33.09 -28.83
N SER A 316 -5.43 -32.13 -27.92
CA SER A 316 -6.16 -30.89 -28.18
C SER A 316 -5.20 -29.72 -28.42
N LEU A 317 -5.46 -28.92 -29.45
CA LEU A 317 -4.76 -27.65 -29.72
C LEU A 317 -5.74 -26.49 -29.65
N ASP A 318 -5.23 -25.28 -29.44
CA ASP A 318 -6.02 -24.04 -29.42
C ASP A 318 -6.68 -23.77 -30.78
N GLN A 319 -7.99 -23.53 -30.77
CA GLN A 319 -8.78 -23.20 -31.95
C GLN A 319 -8.49 -21.77 -32.38
N GLN A 320 -8.28 -21.58 -33.69
CA GLN A 320 -7.96 -20.28 -34.29
C GLN A 320 -9.02 -19.86 -35.31
N ASP A 321 -10.28 -20.21 -35.05
CA ASP A 321 -11.41 -19.92 -35.94
C ASP A 321 -12.01 -18.53 -35.68
N CYS A 322 -12.93 -18.10 -36.55
CA CYS A 322 -13.62 -16.83 -36.42
C CYS A 322 -14.40 -16.71 -35.10
N ALA A 323 -14.98 -17.82 -34.64
CA ALA A 323 -15.75 -17.86 -33.40
C ALA A 323 -14.88 -17.63 -32.17
N THR A 324 -13.66 -18.17 -32.14
CA THR A 324 -12.72 -17.98 -31.03
C THR A 324 -12.12 -16.57 -31.05
N ASN A 325 -11.82 -16.03 -32.23
CA ASN A 325 -11.20 -14.71 -32.36
C ASN A 325 -12.18 -13.53 -32.18
N TYR A 326 -13.45 -13.69 -32.59
CA TYR A 326 -14.43 -12.59 -32.63
C TYR A 326 -15.77 -12.91 -31.94
N GLY A 327 -15.93 -14.10 -31.38
CA GLY A 327 -17.16 -14.49 -30.68
C GLY A 327 -17.32 -13.81 -29.32
N THR A 328 -18.57 -13.56 -28.94
CA THR A 328 -18.94 -12.92 -27.66
C THR A 328 -19.25 -13.91 -26.54
N GLN A 329 -19.16 -15.23 -26.80
CA GLN A 329 -19.45 -16.28 -25.82
C GLN A 329 -18.21 -17.11 -25.48
N SER A 330 -18.05 -17.42 -24.19
CA SER A 330 -17.01 -18.32 -23.70
C SER A 330 -17.27 -19.74 -24.22
N ARG A 331 -16.36 -20.23 -25.08
CA ARG A 331 -16.39 -21.56 -25.68
C ARG A 331 -15.12 -22.31 -25.27
N ASP A 332 -15.14 -23.64 -25.36
CA ASP A 332 -13.92 -24.44 -25.28
C ASP A 332 -12.95 -23.98 -26.37
N THR A 333 -11.83 -23.39 -25.95
CA THR A 333 -10.80 -22.81 -26.81
C THR A 333 -9.89 -23.87 -27.40
N THR A 334 -10.08 -25.15 -27.04
CA THR A 334 -9.24 -26.26 -27.51
C THR A 334 -10.05 -27.30 -28.28
N GLY A 335 -9.42 -28.02 -29.21
CA GLY A 335 -10.10 -29.04 -30.00
C GLY A 335 -9.18 -30.17 -30.46
N ASN A 336 -9.70 -31.41 -30.46
CA ASN A 336 -8.97 -32.60 -30.90
C ASN A 336 -9.35 -33.08 -32.31
N LEU A 337 -10.18 -32.32 -33.03
CA LEU A 337 -10.57 -32.59 -34.41
C LEU A 337 -9.67 -31.83 -35.37
N PHE A 338 -9.04 -32.53 -36.30
CA PHE A 338 -8.10 -31.99 -37.27
C PHE A 338 -8.55 -32.23 -38.71
N PRO A 339 -8.24 -31.31 -39.65
CA PRO A 339 -7.60 -30.02 -39.40
C PRO A 339 -8.55 -29.02 -38.73
N GLN A 340 -7.99 -28.19 -37.85
CA GLN A 340 -8.75 -27.11 -37.24
C GLN A 340 -9.00 -26.00 -38.25
N ALA A 341 -10.12 -25.31 -38.08
CA ALA A 341 -10.45 -24.13 -38.86
C ALA A 341 -9.48 -22.99 -38.53
N VAL A 342 -9.01 -22.31 -39.57
CA VAL A 342 -8.16 -21.12 -39.46
C VAL A 342 -8.78 -19.98 -40.25
N VAL A 343 -8.58 -18.76 -39.76
CA VAL A 343 -9.11 -17.56 -40.42
C VAL A 343 -8.32 -17.25 -41.70
N VAL A 344 -9.06 -16.98 -42.77
CA VAL A 344 -8.52 -16.55 -44.07
C VAL A 344 -8.62 -15.04 -44.20
N PRO A 345 -7.53 -14.34 -44.56
CA PRO A 345 -7.57 -12.91 -44.88
C PRO A 345 -8.47 -12.59 -46.09
N ASP A 346 -9.05 -11.40 -46.10
CA ASP A 346 -9.77 -10.89 -47.28
C ASP A 346 -8.82 -10.58 -48.47
N GLU A 347 -9.38 -10.11 -49.59
CA GLU A 347 -8.62 -9.77 -50.80
C GLU A 347 -7.55 -8.69 -50.57
N ASN A 348 -7.68 -7.90 -49.51
CA ASN A 348 -6.75 -6.85 -49.12
C ASN A 348 -5.79 -7.30 -48.01
N GLY A 349 -5.86 -8.56 -47.58
CA GLY A 349 -5.04 -9.12 -46.50
C GLY A 349 -5.53 -8.77 -45.08
N ASN A 350 -6.72 -8.20 -44.95
CA ASN A 350 -7.27 -7.77 -43.67
C ASN A 350 -8.19 -8.84 -43.08
N VAL A 351 -8.16 -8.97 -41.75
CA VAL A 351 -9.07 -9.82 -40.98
C VAL A 351 -9.74 -8.96 -39.93
N GLY A 352 -11.07 -9.00 -39.88
CA GLY A 352 -11.90 -8.28 -38.94
C GLY A 352 -13.22 -9.01 -38.66
N PRO A 353 -13.98 -8.54 -37.66
CA PRO A 353 -15.21 -9.22 -37.24
C PRO A 353 -16.26 -9.31 -38.36
N ASP A 354 -16.30 -8.33 -39.27
CA ASP A 354 -17.30 -8.25 -40.34
C ASP A 354 -16.95 -9.06 -41.60
N ASN A 355 -15.68 -9.44 -41.78
CA ASN A 355 -15.19 -10.14 -42.97
C ASN A 355 -14.51 -11.49 -42.67
N CYS A 356 -14.60 -11.97 -41.43
CA CYS A 356 -13.95 -13.21 -41.00
C CYS A 356 -14.51 -14.44 -41.74
N LYS A 357 -13.62 -15.26 -42.29
CA LYS A 357 -13.96 -16.53 -42.95
C LYS A 357 -13.02 -17.64 -42.52
N ASP A 358 -13.60 -18.78 -42.15
CA ASP A 358 -12.85 -19.96 -41.78
C ASP A 358 -12.54 -20.86 -42.99
N THR A 359 -11.37 -21.49 -42.96
CA THR A 359 -11.04 -22.62 -43.83
C THR A 359 -10.37 -23.73 -43.07
N THR A 360 -10.65 -24.97 -43.47
CA THR A 360 -9.93 -26.16 -43.00
C THR A 360 -8.97 -26.68 -44.06
N LYS A 361 -8.86 -26.00 -45.21
CA LYS A 361 -8.01 -26.44 -46.33
C LYS A 361 -6.54 -26.19 -45.99
N ALA A 362 -5.70 -27.19 -46.20
CA ALA A 362 -4.26 -27.02 -46.06
C ALA A 362 -3.74 -25.94 -47.04
N PRO A 363 -2.85 -25.03 -46.59
CA PRO A 363 -2.27 -24.00 -47.44
C PRO A 363 -1.16 -24.53 -48.37
N PHE A 364 -0.94 -25.84 -48.38
CA PHE A 364 0.09 -26.53 -49.14
C PHE A 364 -0.45 -27.83 -49.76
N VAL A 365 0.27 -28.33 -50.76
CA VAL A 365 0.06 -29.68 -51.32
C VAL A 365 1.07 -30.61 -50.67
N PRO A 366 0.67 -31.75 -50.08
CA PRO A 366 1.62 -32.68 -49.49
C PRO A 366 2.57 -33.22 -50.58
N PRO A 367 3.85 -33.49 -50.25
CA PRO A 367 4.75 -34.13 -51.20
C PRO A 367 4.18 -35.50 -51.62
N PRO A 368 4.47 -35.98 -52.85
CA PRO A 368 4.01 -37.27 -53.31
C PRO A 368 4.43 -38.35 -52.32
N ALA A 369 3.48 -39.19 -51.89
CA ALA A 369 3.79 -40.31 -51.01
C ALA A 369 4.91 -41.15 -51.66
N PRO A 370 5.97 -41.53 -50.91
CA PRO A 370 6.97 -42.45 -51.44
C PRO A 370 6.24 -43.69 -51.95
N ALA A 371 6.49 -44.06 -53.21
CA ALA A 371 5.97 -45.30 -53.76
C ALA A 371 6.35 -46.41 -52.79
N THR A 372 5.35 -47.03 -52.18
CA THR A 372 5.56 -48.17 -51.30
C THR A 372 6.35 -49.17 -52.13
N HIS A 373 7.57 -49.50 -51.71
CA HIS A 373 8.26 -50.67 -52.25
C HIS A 373 7.34 -51.85 -51.95
N THR A 374 6.57 -52.28 -52.95
CA THR A 374 5.89 -53.56 -52.92
C THR A 374 6.97 -54.61 -52.88
N THR A 375 7.31 -55.07 -51.67
CA THR A 375 8.00 -56.34 -51.50
C THR A 375 7.18 -57.37 -52.28
N PRO A 376 7.76 -58.04 -53.29
CA PRO A 376 7.02 -59.09 -54.00
C PRO A 376 6.58 -60.15 -52.99
N PRO A 377 5.39 -60.73 -53.17
CA PRO A 377 4.90 -61.78 -52.28
C PRO A 377 5.94 -62.92 -52.21
N PRO A 378 6.12 -63.57 -51.04
CA PRO A 378 7.07 -64.66 -50.92
C PRO A 378 6.76 -65.72 -51.99
N SER A 379 7.78 -66.05 -52.77
CA SER A 379 7.72 -67.10 -53.78
C SER A 379 7.27 -68.40 -53.10
N ALA A 380 6.18 -68.99 -53.62
CA ALA A 380 5.63 -70.23 -53.11
C ALA A 380 6.71 -71.34 -53.14
N THR A 381 7.11 -71.81 -51.97
CA THR A 381 7.93 -73.02 -51.84
C THR A 381 7.03 -74.24 -52.08
N PRO A 382 7.45 -75.23 -52.89
CA PRO A 382 6.59 -76.35 -53.27
C PRO A 382 6.28 -77.30 -52.10
N THR A 383 5.01 -77.68 -52.07
CA THR A 383 4.39 -78.75 -51.30
C THR A 383 5.13 -80.10 -51.42
N PRO A 384 5.42 -80.80 -50.30
CA PRO A 384 5.51 -82.25 -50.27
C PRO A 384 4.16 -82.88 -49.89
N ALA A 385 3.73 -83.87 -50.68
CA ALA A 385 2.55 -84.72 -50.46
C ALA A 385 2.89 -85.94 -49.53
N PRO A 386 1.97 -86.89 -49.23
CA PRO A 386 1.30 -87.02 -47.94
C PRO A 386 1.63 -88.29 -47.10
N THR A 387 1.45 -88.18 -45.77
CA THR A 387 0.90 -89.10 -44.71
C THR A 387 1.38 -90.59 -44.65
N PRO A 388 1.54 -91.21 -43.45
CA PRO A 388 0.39 -91.78 -42.72
C PRO A 388 0.33 -91.58 -41.19
N ALA A 389 -0.91 -91.63 -40.71
CA ALA A 389 -1.45 -91.45 -39.36
C ALA A 389 -0.86 -92.30 -38.21
N LYS A 390 -1.09 -91.83 -36.97
CA LYS A 390 -1.60 -92.65 -35.83
C LYS A 390 -2.06 -91.79 -34.65
N THR A 391 -3.31 -92.01 -34.25
CA THR A 391 -3.99 -91.68 -32.97
C THR A 391 -4.78 -92.96 -32.62
N PRO A 392 -5.22 -93.27 -31.38
CA PRO A 392 -5.07 -92.64 -30.05
C PRO A 392 -4.51 -93.62 -28.98
N THR A 393 -4.28 -93.16 -27.74
CA THR A 393 -4.60 -93.95 -26.52
C THR A 393 -4.88 -93.00 -25.34
N VAL A 394 -5.91 -93.37 -24.57
CA VAL A 394 -6.59 -92.65 -23.50
C VAL A 394 -6.19 -93.23 -22.13
N LYS A 395 -6.44 -92.45 -21.05
CA LYS A 395 -6.89 -92.82 -19.66
C LYS A 395 -5.86 -92.63 -18.49
N PRO A 396 -6.29 -92.53 -17.21
CA PRO A 396 -6.84 -91.34 -16.50
C PRO A 396 -6.27 -91.12 -15.06
N SER A 397 -7.01 -90.34 -14.23
CA SER A 397 -7.04 -90.24 -12.73
C SER A 397 -6.10 -89.22 -12.09
N LYS A 398 -6.40 -88.53 -10.98
CA LYS A 398 -7.57 -88.20 -10.12
C LYS A 398 -7.02 -87.16 -9.08
N PRO A 399 -7.83 -86.39 -8.34
CA PRO A 399 -7.37 -85.23 -7.56
C PRO A 399 -7.12 -85.53 -6.07
N ALA A 400 -6.48 -84.60 -5.36
CA ALA A 400 -6.54 -84.48 -3.90
C ALA A 400 -6.50 -83.02 -3.44
N ALA A 401 -7.32 -82.74 -2.44
CA ALA A 401 -7.65 -81.45 -1.85
C ALA A 401 -6.88 -81.21 -0.54
N SER A 402 -7.34 -80.19 0.21
CA SER A 402 -7.05 -79.81 1.62
C SER A 402 -5.96 -78.74 1.79
N SER A 403 -6.08 -77.72 2.66
CA SER A 403 -6.93 -77.52 3.83
C SER A 403 -6.98 -76.03 4.29
N THR A 404 -8.13 -75.61 4.83
CA THR A 404 -8.39 -74.78 6.06
C THR A 404 -7.18 -74.22 6.85
N GLY A 405 -7.20 -73.07 7.53
CA GLY A 405 -8.22 -72.07 7.87
C GLY A 405 -7.80 -71.26 9.13
N LYS A 406 -8.55 -70.17 9.42
CA LYS A 406 -8.78 -69.53 10.75
C LYS A 406 -7.70 -68.58 11.39
N PRO A 407 -8.03 -67.77 12.45
CA PRO A 407 -8.22 -66.30 12.37
C PRO A 407 -7.64 -65.47 13.56
N GLY A 408 -7.96 -64.16 13.62
CA GLY A 408 -7.95 -63.31 14.84
C GLY A 408 -6.66 -62.52 15.06
N ALA A 409 -6.61 -61.34 15.67
CA ALA A 409 -7.61 -60.50 16.36
C ALA A 409 -6.97 -59.07 16.54
N PRO A 410 -7.44 -58.15 17.41
CA PRO A 410 -7.80 -56.77 17.04
C PRO A 410 -6.90 -55.69 17.68
N LEU A 411 -7.03 -54.42 17.28
CA LEU A 411 -6.66 -53.29 18.14
C LEU A 411 -7.72 -52.17 18.06
N THR A 412 -8.35 -51.99 19.21
CA THR A 412 -9.26 -50.92 19.61
C THR A 412 -8.45 -49.86 20.33
N VAL A 413 -8.58 -48.56 20.01
CA VAL A 413 -8.43 -47.46 20.99
C VAL A 413 -9.41 -46.33 20.65
N GLU A 414 -10.03 -45.85 21.71
CA GLU A 414 -11.14 -44.90 21.89
C GLU A 414 -10.87 -43.41 21.53
N PRO A 415 -11.91 -42.55 21.60
CA PRO A 415 -11.92 -41.14 21.18
C PRO A 415 -11.75 -40.14 22.34
N SER A 416 -11.97 -38.85 22.02
CA SER A 416 -12.08 -37.63 22.87
C SER A 416 -10.79 -36.79 22.87
N ARG A 417 -10.80 -35.48 22.60
CA ARG A 417 -11.74 -34.45 23.06
C ARG A 417 -11.66 -33.21 22.17
#